data_AF-A8WIL2-F1
#
_entry.id   AF-A8WIL2-F1
#
_cell.length_a   1.000
_cell.length_b   1.000
_cell.length_c   1.000
_cell.angle_alpha   90.00
_cell.angle_beta   90.00
_cell.angle_gamma   90.00
#
_symmetry.space_group_name_H-M   'P 1'
#
loop_
_entity.id
_entity.type
_entity.pdbx_description
1 polymer ?
#
loop_
_entity_poly.entity_id
_entity_poly.type
_entity_poly.pdbx_seq_one_letter_code
_entity_poly.pdbx_strand_id
1 'polypeptide(L)' 'MKKLNKKYADLLHQASKATGRKEAVGLLHKAAKLQTKFDEKSKP' A
#
# COMPACT_ATOMS: atom_id res chain seq x y z
N MET A 1 4.42 10.22 -10.99
CA MET A 1 3.53 9.03 -10.87
C MET A 1 4.27 7.69 -10.77
N LYS A 2 5.29 7.37 -11.59
CA LYS A 2 5.94 6.03 -11.61
C LYS A 2 6.52 5.51 -10.27
N LYS A 3 7.14 6.36 -9.43
CA LYS A 3 7.76 5.93 -8.16
C LYS A 3 6.73 5.57 -7.07
N LEU A 4 5.52 6.09 -7.17
CA LEU A 4 4.47 5.97 -6.15
C LEU A 4 3.71 4.65 -6.30
N ASN A 5 3.38 4.25 -7.53
CA ASN A 5 2.86 2.92 -7.82
C ASN A 5 3.85 1.82 -7.43
N LYS A 6 5.16 2.10 -7.56
CA LYS A 6 6.21 1.17 -7.13
C LYS A 6 6.15 0.89 -5.64
N LYS A 7 5.96 1.91 -4.79
CA LYS A 7 5.81 1.75 -3.33
C LYS A 7 4.55 0.98 -2.94
N TYR A 8 3.44 1.23 -3.63
CA TYR A 8 2.19 0.50 -3.40
C TYR A 8 2.33 -0.98 -3.78
N ALA A 9 2.89 -1.26 -4.96
CA ALA A 9 3.15 -2.62 -5.43
C ALA A 9 4.13 -3.36 -4.51
N ASP A 10 5.15 -2.67 -3.98
CA ASP A 10 6.10 -3.25 -3.03
C ASP A 10 5.44 -3.65 -1.70
N LEU A 11 4.55 -2.79 -1.16
CA LEU A 11 3.79 -3.10 0.05
C LEU A 11 2.83 -4.29 -0.15
N LEU A 12 2.19 -4.41 -1.31
CA LEU A 12 1.35 -5.57 -1.64
C LEU A 12 2.18 -6.85 -1.80
N HIS A 13 3.35 -6.76 -2.43
CA HIS A 13 4.26 -7.90 -2.60
C HIS A 13 4.81 -8.39 -1.26
N GLN A 14 5.17 -7.47 -0.37
CA GLN A 14 5.58 -7.80 0.99
C GLN A 14 4.41 -8.41 1.79
N ALA A 15 3.19 -7.89 1.63
CA ALA A 15 2.01 -8.45 2.30
C ALA A 15 1.70 -9.87 1.81
N SER A 16 1.86 -10.14 0.51
CA SER A 16 1.69 -11.47 -0.07
C SER A 16 2.76 -12.46 0.39
N LYS A 17 3.95 -11.98 0.74
CA LYS A 17 5.04 -12.79 1.29
C LYS A 17 5.03 -12.89 2.81
N ALA A 18 4.21 -12.08 3.48
CA ALA A 18 4.14 -12.07 4.93
C ALA A 18 3.41 -13.33 5.43
N THR A 19 4.13 -14.15 6.17
CA THR A 19 3.60 -15.38 6.79
C THR A 19 2.73 -15.06 8.01
N GLY A 20 2.93 -13.88 8.63
CA GLY A 20 2.19 -13.43 9.79
C GLY A 20 0.98 -12.56 9.46
N ARG A 21 -0.20 -12.90 9.99
CA ARG A 21 -1.44 -12.11 9.85
C ARG A 21 -1.25 -10.65 10.26
N LYS A 22 -0.54 -10.39 11.36
CA LYS A 22 -0.32 -9.03 11.87
C LYS A 22 0.56 -8.19 10.93
N GLU A 23 1.54 -8.84 10.29
CA GLU A 23 2.44 -8.20 9.33
C GLU A 23 1.74 -7.93 7.99
N ALA A 24 1.04 -8.94 7.46
CA ALA A 24 0.24 -8.80 6.25
C ALA A 24 -0.78 -7.67 6.39
N VAL A 25 -1.53 -7.63 7.50
CA VAL A 25 -2.51 -6.57 7.76
C VAL A 25 -1.84 -5.20 7.92
N GLY A 26 -0.69 -5.12 8.58
CA GLY A 26 0.06 -3.86 8.72
C GLY A 26 0.54 -3.30 7.37
N LEU A 27 0.98 -4.18 6.46
CA LEU A 27 1.41 -3.82 5.11
C LEU A 27 0.23 -3.41 4.22
N LEU A 28 -0.88 -4.17 4.28
CA LEU A 28 -2.13 -3.83 3.58
C LEU A 28 -2.71 -2.50 4.08
N HIS A 29 -2.68 -2.24 5.39
CA HIS A 29 -3.14 -0.97 5.96
C HIS A 29 -2.26 0.19 5.46
N LYS A 30 -0.93 0.02 5.41
CA LYS A 30 -0.03 1.03 4.83
C LYS A 30 -0.31 1.28 3.35
N ALA A 31 -0.60 0.23 2.57
CA ALA A 31 -0.97 0.35 1.17
C ALA A 31 -2.30 1.09 1.00
N ALA A 32 -3.31 0.76 1.79
CA ALA A 32 -4.63 1.42 1.79
C ALA A 32 -4.53 2.91 2.19
N LYS A 33 -3.69 3.25 3.18
CA LYS A 33 -3.41 4.65 3.56
C LYS A 33 -2.71 5.44 2.47
N LEU A 34 -1.83 4.79 1.70
CA LEU A 34 -1.25 5.41 0.51
C LEU A 34 -2.34 5.67 -0.54
N GLN A 35 -3.19 4.68 -0.80
CA GLN A 35 -4.29 4.75 -1.77
C GLN A 35 -5.29 5.86 -1.46
N THR A 36 -5.72 5.99 -0.20
CA THR A 36 -6.61 7.08 0.25
C THR A 36 -5.95 8.45 0.13
N LYS A 37 -4.66 8.59 0.47
CA LYS A 37 -3.93 9.84 0.22
C LYS A 37 -3.77 10.17 -1.27
N PHE A 38 -3.78 9.17 -2.16
CA PHE A 38 -3.81 9.41 -3.60
C PHE A 38 -5.17 9.90 -4.07
N ASP A 39 -6.23 9.24 -3.61
CA ASP A 39 -7.62 9.60 -3.94
C ASP A 39 -7.92 11.03 -3.49
N GLU A 40 -7.54 11.38 -2.25
CA GLU A 40 -7.74 12.70 -1.65
C GLU A 40 -6.93 13.80 -2.35
N LYS A 41 -5.72 13.51 -2.86
CA LYS A 41 -4.94 14.45 -3.70
C LYS A 41 -5.38 14.52 -5.16
N SER A 42 -6.18 13.56 -5.61
CA SER A 42 -6.68 13.49 -6.99
C SER A 42 -8.08 14.08 -7.14
N LYS A 43 -8.72 14.44 -6.03
CA LYS A 43 -10.00 15.12 -6.03
C LYS A 43 -9.79 16.58 -6.47
N PRO A 44 -10.50 17.05 -7.51
CA PRO A 44 -10.41 18.43 -7.99
C PRO A 44 -10.92 19.45 -6.97
#